data_AF-A0A6S6SWN9-F1
#
_entry.id   AF-A0A6S6SWN9-F1
#
_cell.length_a   1.000
_cell.length_b   1.000
_cell.length_c   1.000
_cell.angle_alpha   90.00
_cell.angle_beta   90.00
_cell.angle_gamma   90.00
#
_symmetry.space_group_name_H-M   'P 1'
#
loop_
_entity.id
_entity.type
_entity.pdbx_description
1 polymer ?
#
loop_
_entity_poly.entity_id
_entity_poly.type
_entity_poly.pdbx_seq_one_letter_code
_entity_poly.pdbx_strand_id
1 'polypeptide(L)'
;MKLSSPFLSFLVNFLLGASWAFAFAGATIFFYLFLEINLMYAVFAGLIGALPGLFFVLLIEYFLMKHENLNELKKQTKLLETLVSKSE
;
A
#
# COMPACT_ATOMS: atom_id res chain seq x y z
N MET A 1 10.59 -2.16 -3.26
CA MET A 1 11.18 -2.41 -1.93
C MET A 1 11.60 -3.87 -1.85
N LYS A 2 12.86 -4.18 -1.48
CA LYS A 2 13.33 -5.57 -1.35
C LYS A 2 12.93 -6.10 0.03
N LEU A 3 11.82 -6.82 0.11
CA LEU A 3 11.49 -7.62 1.30
C LEU A 3 12.48 -8.79 1.42
N SER A 4 12.67 -9.28 2.65
CA SER A 4 13.67 -10.32 2.96
C SER A 4 13.47 -11.62 2.19
N SER A 5 12.21 -11.94 1.83
CA SER A 5 11.89 -13.09 1.00
C SER A 5 11.37 -12.67 -0.40
N PRO A 6 11.86 -13.32 -1.47
CA PRO A 6 11.46 -12.99 -2.84
C PRO A 6 9.97 -13.26 -3.08
N PHE A 7 9.41 -14.30 -2.47
CA PHE A 7 7.98 -14.61 -2.56
C PHE A 7 7.10 -13.54 -1.91
N LEU A 8 7.47 -13.05 -0.71
CA LEU A 8 6.69 -12.00 -0.04
C LEU A 8 6.77 -10.69 -0.82
N SER A 9 7.93 -10.35 -1.38
CA SER A 9 8.08 -9.19 -2.26
C SER A 9 7.17 -9.29 -3.48
N PHE A 10 7.09 -10.46 -4.11
CA PHE A 10 6.20 -10.70 -5.24
C PHE A 10 4.73 -10.53 -4.82
N LEU A 11 4.32 -11.20 -3.75
CA LEU A 11 2.94 -11.19 -3.28
C LEU A 11 2.47 -9.78 -2.91
N VAL A 12 3.28 -9.03 -2.17
CA VAL A 12 2.93 -7.67 -1.75
C VAL A 12 2.83 -6.72 -2.96
N ASN A 13 3.76 -6.82 -3.91
CA ASN A 13 3.70 -6.03 -5.14
C ASN A 13 2.48 -6.39 -6.01
N PHE A 14 2.15 -7.67 -6.10
CA PHE A 14 0.95 -8.15 -6.79
C PHE A 14 -0.33 -7.61 -6.14
N LEU A 15 -0.44 -7.70 -4.82
CA LEU A 15 -1.58 -7.18 -4.06
C LEU A 15 -1.71 -5.66 -4.19
N LEU A 16 -0.60 -4.92 -4.20
CA LEU A 16 -0.61 -3.47 -4.41
C LEU A 16 -1.14 -3.14 -5.82
N GLY A 17 -0.66 -3.86 -6.84
CA GLY A 17 -1.16 -3.72 -8.21
C GLY A 17 -2.65 -4.06 -8.33
N ALA A 18 -3.09 -5.15 -7.71
CA ALA A 18 -4.50 -5.53 -7.66
C ALA A 18 -5.36 -4.47 -6.95
N SER A 19 -4.86 -3.86 -5.88
CA SER A 19 -5.57 -2.79 -5.15
C SER A 19 -5.77 -1.54 -6.02
N TRP A 20 -4.76 -1.16 -6.79
CA TRP A 20 -4.88 -0.09 -7.80
C TRP A 20 -5.88 -0.44 -8.91
N ALA A 21 -5.85 -1.68 -9.39
CA ALA A 21 -6.83 -2.15 -10.38
C ALA A 21 -8.26 -2.10 -9.83
N PHE A 22 -8.48 -2.50 -8.57
CA PHE A 22 -9.77 -2.37 -7.90
C PHE A 22 -10.21 -0.92 -7.73
N ALA A 23 -9.30 -0.01 -7.36
CA ALA A 23 -9.62 1.41 -7.26
C ALA A 23 -10.07 1.99 -8.62
N PHE A 24 -9.32 1.68 -9.68
CA PHE A 24 -9.66 2.12 -11.04
C PHE A 24 -10.97 1.51 -11.56
N ALA A 25 -11.16 0.21 -11.34
CA ALA A 25 -12.37 -0.50 -11.73
C ALA A 25 -13.60 0.05 -10.99
N GLY A 26 -13.51 0.20 -9.67
CA GLY A 26 -14.59 0.77 -8.85
C GLY A 26 -14.95 2.19 -9.28
N ALA A 27 -13.95 3.04 -9.52
CA ALA A 27 -14.17 4.39 -10.02
C ALA A 27 -14.90 4.40 -11.37
N THR A 28 -14.44 3.57 -12.30
CA THR A 28 -14.98 3.51 -13.66
C THR A 28 -16.41 2.95 -13.68
N ILE A 29 -16.66 1.87 -12.94
CA ILE A 29 -17.99 1.24 -12.85
C ILE A 29 -18.99 2.23 -12.26
N PHE A 30 -18.66 2.88 -11.15
CA PHE A 30 -19.57 3.83 -10.52
C PHE A 30 -19.75 5.09 -11.37
N PHE A 31 -18.72 5.57 -12.05
CA PHE A 31 -18.85 6.71 -12.95
C PHE A 31 -19.87 6.42 -14.06
N TYR A 32 -19.76 5.29 -14.76
CA TYR A 32 -20.70 4.95 -15.84
C TYR A 32 -22.11 4.63 -15.35
N LEU A 33 -22.26 3.99 -14.18
CA LEU A 33 -23.58 3.73 -13.58
C LEU A 33 -24.37 5.00 -13.27
N PHE A 34 -23.68 6.07 -12.87
CA PHE A 34 -24.32 7.32 -12.45
C PHE A 34 -24.24 8.43 -13.52
N LEU A 35 -23.64 8.15 -14.68
CA LEU A 35 -23.51 9.09 -15.80
C LEU A 35 -24.89 9.54 -16.32
N GLU A 36 -25.86 8.62 -16.35
CA GLU A 36 -27.21 8.89 -16.85
C GLU A 36 -28.00 9.88 -15.96
N ILE A 37 -27.62 10.02 -14.69
CA ILE A 37 -28.29 10.93 -13.75
C ILE A 37 -27.77 12.35 -13.95
N ASN A 38 -26.46 12.54 -13.79
CA ASN A 38 -25.78 13.82 -14.00
C ASN A 38 -24.26 13.61 -13.95
N LEU A 39 -23.52 14.39 -14.74
CA LEU A 39 -22.06 14.39 -14.72
C LEU A 39 -21.48 14.61 -13.31
N MET A 40 -22.04 15.55 -12.53
CA MET A 40 -21.53 15.87 -11.20
C MET A 40 -21.72 14.69 -10.23
N TYR A 41 -22.89 14.06 -10.26
CA TYR A 41 -23.15 12.84 -9.47
C TYR A 41 -22.24 11.68 -9.89
N ALA A 42 -22.00 11.51 -11.19
CA ALA A 42 -21.10 10.48 -11.71
C ALA A 42 -19.66 10.64 -11.20
N VAL A 43 -19.14 11.87 -11.17
CA VAL A 43 -17.80 12.16 -10.63
C VAL A 43 -17.71 11.79 -9.15
N PHE A 44 -18.69 12.21 -8.33
CA PHE A 44 -18.71 11.85 -6.91
C PHE A 44 -18.87 10.33 -6.70
N ALA A 45 -19.74 9.67 -7.47
CA ALA A 45 -19.91 8.24 -7.40
C ALA A 45 -18.62 7.49 -7.76
N GLY A 46 -17.90 7.93 -8.80
CA GLY A 46 -16.60 7.37 -9.17
C GLY A 46 -15.56 7.52 -8.06
N LEU A 47 -15.48 8.70 -7.41
CA LEU A 47 -14.59 8.90 -6.26
C LEU A 47 -14.91 7.94 -5.11
N ILE A 48 -16.20 7.75 -4.80
CA ILE A 48 -16.66 6.80 -3.78
C ILE A 48 -16.33 5.35 -4.19
N GLY A 49 -16.54 5.01 -5.46
CA GLY A 49 -16.23 3.69 -6.02
C GLY A 49 -14.75 3.33 -5.95
N ALA A 50 -13.85 4.32 -5.96
CA ALA A 50 -12.41 4.10 -5.80
C ALA A 50 -12.00 3.75 -4.36
N LEU A 51 -12.79 4.15 -3.36
CA LEU A 51 -12.42 4.09 -1.94
C LEU A 51 -12.01 2.68 -1.47
N PRO A 52 -12.72 1.60 -1.80
CA PRO A 52 -12.31 0.26 -1.35
C PRO A 52 -10.92 -0.13 -1.84
N GLY A 53 -10.59 0.16 -3.10
CA GLY A 53 -9.26 -0.13 -3.66
C GLY A 53 -8.18 0.74 -3.02
N LEU A 54 -8.45 2.04 -2.84
CA LEU A 54 -7.52 2.97 -2.18
C LEU A 54 -7.28 2.61 -0.71
N PHE A 55 -8.30 2.09 -0.02
CA PHE A 55 -8.16 1.58 1.34
C PHE A 55 -7.15 0.42 1.39
N PHE A 56 -7.21 -0.52 0.44
CA PHE A 56 -6.23 -1.61 0.36
C PHE A 56 -4.83 -1.11 -0.01
N VAL A 57 -4.71 -0.13 -0.91
CA VAL A 57 -3.41 0.51 -1.22
C VAL A 57 -2.78 1.05 0.07
N LEU A 58 -3.51 1.85 0.84
CA LEU A 58 -3.03 2.42 2.10
C LEU A 58 -2.62 1.35 3.12
N LEU A 59 -3.42 0.29 3.26
CA LEU A 59 -3.13 -0.79 4.20
C LEU A 59 -1.82 -1.51 3.84
N ILE A 60 -1.62 -1.82 2.55
CA ILE A 60 -0.41 -2.49 2.07
C ILE A 60 0.81 -1.58 2.20
N GLU A 61 0.70 -0.30 1.85
CA GLU A 61 1.79 0.65 2.02
C GLU A 61 2.17 0.84 3.48
N TYR A 62 1.18 0.92 4.37
CA TYR A 62 1.41 1.00 5.81
C TYR A 62 2.15 -0.24 6.34
N PHE A 63 1.76 -1.42 5.88
CA PHE A 63 2.45 -2.68 6.22
C PHE A 63 3.92 -2.66 5.76
N LEU A 64 4.18 -2.23 4.53
CA LEU A 64 5.54 -2.12 3.98
C LEU A 64 6.40 -1.15 4.79
N MET A 65 5.86 0.02 5.11
CA MET A 65 6.54 1.05 5.90
C MET A 65 6.90 0.53 7.30
N LYS A 66 5.99 -0.19 7.96
CA LYS A 66 6.28 -0.77 9.27
C LYS A 66 7.32 -1.88 9.19
N HIS A 67 7.29 -2.71 8.16
CA HIS A 67 8.30 -3.73 7.96
C HIS A 67 9.70 -3.13 7.77
N GLU A 68 9.80 -2.07 6.97
CA GLU A 68 11.07 -1.36 6.75
C GLU A 68 11.61 -0.72 8.03
N ASN A 69 10.74 -0.06 8.81
CA ASN A 69 11.11 0.52 10.10
C ASN A 69 11.63 -0.54 11.08
N LEU A 70 10.97 -1.70 11.17
CA LEU A 70 11.44 -2.81 12.01
C LEU A 70 12.83 -3.32 11.58
N ASN A 71 13.10 -3.40 10.28
CA ASN A 71 14.40 -3.82 9.77
C ASN A 71 15.48 -2.77 10.09
N GLU A 72 15.14 -1.49 10.02
CA GLU A 72 16.07 -0.41 10.34
C GLU A 72 16.41 -0.38 11.84
N LEU A 73 15.41 -0.54 12.71
CA LEU A 73 15.59 -0.69 14.15
C LEU A 73 16.56 -1.84 14.48
N LYS A 74 16.38 -3.01 13.86
CA LYS A 74 17.28 -4.17 14.06
C LYS A 74 18.73 -3.86 13.67
N LYS A 75 18.95 -3.15 12.56
CA LYS A 75 20.30 -2.74 12.14
C LYS A 75 20.92 -1.77 13.13
N GLN A 76 20.14 -0.79 13.60
CA GLN A 76 20.60 0.19 14.60
C GLN A 76 20.96 -0.49 15.93
N THR A 77 20.15 -1.44 16.40
CA THR A 77 20.46 -2.23 17.60
C THR A 77 21.77 -3.00 17.44
N LYS A 78 21.96 -3.69 16.31
CA LYS A 78 23.22 -4.42 16.03
C LYS A 78 24.44 -3.50 15.96
N LEU A 79 24.29 -2.31 15.38
CA LEU A 79 25.35 -1.30 15.35
C LEU A 79 25.71 -0.83 16.76
N LEU A 80 24.71 -0.57 17.60
CA LEU A 80 24.91 -0.15 18.99
C LEU A 80 25.65 -1.24 19.80
N GLU A 81 25.23 -2.50 19.70
CA GLU A 81 25.91 -3.64 20.33
C GLU A 81 27.38 -3.76 19.90
N THR A 82 27.66 -3.51 18.61
CA THR A 82 29.02 -3.55 18.07
C THR A 82 29.88 -2.39 18.58
N LEU A 83 29.29 -1.22 18.82
CA LEU A 83 30.00 -0.06 19.38
C LEU A 83 30.31 -0.27 20.86
N VAL A 84 29.35 -0.76 21.63
CA VAL A 84 29.51 -1.05 23.07
C VAL A 84 30.61 -2.10 23.29
N SER A 85 30.59 -3.20 22.53
CA SER A 85 31.60 -4.26 22.64
C SER A 85 33.01 -3.87 22.18
N LYS A 86 33.16 -2.80 21.41
CA LYS A 86 34.47 -2.23 21.03
C LYS A 86 35.00 -1.20 22.03
N SER A 87 34.14 -0.68 22.89
CA SER A 87 34.49 0.32 23.90
C SER A 87 34.88 -0.28 25.26
N GLU A 88 34.59 -1.56 25.48
CA GLU A 88 35.13 -2.40 26.55
C GLU A 88 36.47 -3.03 26.12
#